data_AF-A0A525KPY4-F1
#
_entry.id   AF-A0A525KPY4-F1
#
_cell.length_a   1.000
_cell.length_b   1.000
_cell.length_c   1.000
_cell.angle_alpha   90.00
_cell.angle_beta   90.00
_cell.angle_gamma   90.00
#
_symmetry.space_group_name_H-M   'P 1'
#
loop_
_entity.id
_entity.type
_entity.pdbx_description
1 polymer ?
#
loop_
_entity_poly.entity_id
_entity_poly.type
_entity_poly.pdbx_seq_one_letter_code
_entity_poly.pdbx_strand_id
1 'polypeptide(L)'
;MRKFDLATSELRSLNQALHELGEGTNETYWEIVNPRGSHAVAVGVNAPLNITVHGSVGYYCAGMNRQAKIVVNGSAGPGVAENMMSGEVIVKGDASQYAGATGHGGLLVIEGNASSRCGISMKGINIVVRGNIGHMSAFMAQAGNLVVCGDAGDALGDSIYEARLFIRGSVKSLGS
;
A
#
# COMPACT_ATOMS: atom_id res chain seq x y z
N MET A 1 12.98 -19.96 -4.03
CA MET A 1 12.56 -18.94 -3.05
C MET A 1 13.82 -18.27 -2.53
N ARG A 2 13.98 -16.96 -2.75
CA ARG A 2 15.16 -16.18 -2.35
C ARG A 2 14.85 -15.42 -1.07
N LYS A 3 15.71 -15.52 -0.07
CA LYS A 3 15.55 -14.86 1.23
C LYS A 3 16.54 -13.70 1.35
N PHE A 4 16.06 -12.56 1.84
CA PHE A 4 16.85 -11.35 2.09
C PHE A 4 16.66 -10.91 3.55
N ASP A 5 17.75 -10.78 4.29
CA ASP A 5 17.70 -10.44 5.72
C ASP A 5 18.18 -9.01 5.96
N LEU A 6 17.26 -8.12 6.33
CA LEU A 6 17.57 -6.71 6.57
C LEU A 6 18.27 -6.45 7.92
N ALA A 7 18.49 -7.48 8.75
CA ALA A 7 19.39 -7.38 9.90
C ALA A 7 20.87 -7.42 9.49
N THR A 8 21.19 -8.04 8.35
CA THR A 8 22.56 -8.28 7.89
C THR A 8 22.86 -7.69 6.51
N SER A 9 21.85 -7.25 5.77
CA SER A 9 21.99 -6.74 4.42
C SER A 9 21.37 -5.35 4.30
N GLU A 10 21.95 -4.52 3.43
CA GLU A 10 21.47 -3.17 3.22
C GLU A 10 20.16 -3.15 2.41
N LEU A 11 19.26 -2.24 2.79
CA LEU A 11 18.01 -1.98 2.06
C LEU A 11 18.25 -1.65 0.58
N ARG A 12 19.32 -0.91 0.28
CA ARG A 12 19.67 -0.55 -1.10
C ARG A 12 19.94 -1.80 -1.94
N SER A 13 20.68 -2.75 -1.40
CA SER A 13 20.98 -4.01 -2.07
C SER A 13 19.73 -4.85 -2.30
N LEU A 14 18.78 -4.85 -1.37
CA LEU A 14 17.47 -5.49 -1.56
C LEU A 14 16.74 -4.89 -2.77
N ASN A 15 16.53 -3.58 -2.77
CA ASN A 15 15.76 -2.92 -3.83
C ASN A 15 16.46 -3.04 -5.19
N GLN A 16 17.78 -2.90 -5.22
CA GLN A 16 18.57 -3.11 -6.44
C GLN A 16 18.36 -4.52 -6.99
N ALA A 17 18.43 -5.55 -6.15
CA ALA A 17 18.24 -6.93 -6.57
C ALA A 17 16.81 -7.19 -7.09
N LEU A 18 15.79 -6.53 -6.53
CA LEU A 18 14.42 -6.60 -7.03
C LEU A 18 14.23 -5.86 -8.37
N HIS A 19 14.96 -4.76 -8.59
CA HIS A 19 14.89 -3.96 -9.82
C HIS A 19 15.63 -4.58 -11.01
N GLU A 20 16.63 -5.41 -10.74
CA GLU A 20 17.37 -6.16 -11.77
C GLU A 20 16.55 -7.30 -12.37
N LEU A 21 15.45 -7.70 -11.72
CA LEU A 21 14.54 -8.71 -12.24
C LEU A 21 13.60 -8.11 -13.29
N GLY A 22 13.34 -8.87 -14.36
CA GLY A 22 12.42 -8.50 -15.43
C GLY A 22 11.46 -9.64 -15.79
N GLU A 23 10.73 -9.45 -16.89
CA GLU A 23 9.85 -10.47 -17.46
C GLU A 23 10.64 -11.76 -17.79
N GLY A 24 10.09 -12.92 -17.43
CA GLY A 24 10.72 -14.23 -17.66
C GLY A 24 11.73 -14.67 -16.58
N THR A 25 11.90 -13.92 -15.50
CA THR A 25 12.73 -14.37 -14.37
C THR A 25 12.18 -15.65 -13.71
N ASN A 26 13.09 -16.52 -13.25
CA ASN A 26 12.76 -17.67 -12.42
C ASN A 26 12.80 -17.36 -10.92
N GLU A 27 13.28 -16.18 -10.52
CA GLU A 27 13.36 -15.74 -9.13
C GLU A 27 12.06 -15.05 -8.68
N THR A 28 10.95 -15.76 -8.79
CA THR A 28 9.61 -15.18 -8.62
C THR A 28 9.10 -15.15 -7.18
N TYR A 29 9.80 -15.78 -6.22
CA TYR A 29 9.40 -15.85 -4.81
C TYR A 29 10.48 -15.31 -3.90
N TRP A 30 10.15 -14.26 -3.14
CA TRP A 30 11.06 -13.56 -2.25
C TRP A 30 10.52 -13.50 -0.82
N GLU A 31 11.40 -13.72 0.13
CA GLU A 31 11.15 -13.46 1.55
C GLU A 31 12.08 -12.35 2.04
N ILE A 32 11.52 -11.31 2.63
CA ILE A 32 12.25 -10.24 3.29
C ILE A 32 12.01 -10.40 4.79
N VAL A 33 13.07 -10.68 5.54
CA VAL A 33 12.98 -10.89 7.00
C VAL A 33 13.68 -9.77 7.76
N ASN A 34 13.29 -9.63 9.03
CA ASN A 34 13.82 -8.62 9.94
C ASN A 34 13.76 -7.19 9.36
N PRO A 35 12.61 -6.72 8.85
CA PRO A 35 12.51 -5.40 8.25
C PRO A 35 12.75 -4.27 9.25
N ARG A 36 12.59 -4.50 10.56
CA ARG A 36 12.95 -3.55 11.63
C ARG A 36 12.42 -2.12 11.41
N GLY A 37 11.23 -1.97 10.80
CA GLY A 37 10.66 -0.66 10.48
C GLY A 37 11.37 0.10 9.35
N SER A 38 12.24 -0.56 8.58
CA SER A 38 12.92 0.02 7.42
C SER A 38 11.92 0.63 6.44
N HIS A 39 12.30 1.78 5.92
CA HIS A 39 11.53 2.51 4.92
C HIS A 39 11.81 1.94 3.53
N ALA A 40 10.99 2.29 2.55
CA ALA A 40 11.14 1.99 1.12
C ALA A 40 11.40 0.50 0.80
N VAL A 41 10.92 -0.42 1.65
CA VAL A 41 11.05 -1.86 1.42
C VAL A 41 10.21 -2.23 0.19
N ALA A 42 10.84 -2.88 -0.80
CA ALA A 42 10.21 -3.30 -2.04
C ALA A 42 9.54 -2.15 -2.82
N VAL A 43 10.16 -0.95 -2.81
CA VAL A 43 9.72 0.19 -3.64
C VAL A 43 10.11 -0.04 -5.11
N GLY A 44 9.30 0.42 -6.06
CA GLY A 44 9.65 0.46 -7.49
C GLY A 44 9.73 -0.91 -8.18
N VAL A 45 9.14 -1.95 -7.59
CA VAL A 45 9.20 -3.30 -8.17
C VAL A 45 8.42 -3.35 -9.48
N ASN A 46 9.12 -3.66 -10.57
CA ASN A 46 8.58 -3.76 -11.92
C ASN A 46 8.84 -5.15 -12.55
N ALA A 47 8.53 -6.20 -11.78
CA ALA A 47 8.58 -7.58 -12.23
C ALA A 47 7.45 -8.39 -11.57
N PRO A 48 6.98 -9.48 -12.19
CA PRO A 48 5.87 -10.30 -11.68
C PRO A 48 6.33 -11.20 -10.53
N LEU A 49 6.66 -10.58 -9.39
CA LEU A 49 7.22 -11.25 -8.20
C LEU A 49 6.15 -11.45 -7.12
N ASN A 50 6.31 -12.51 -6.34
CA ASN A 50 5.62 -12.72 -5.07
C ASN A 50 6.60 -12.44 -3.94
N ILE A 51 6.39 -11.34 -3.21
CA ILE A 51 7.27 -10.86 -2.15
C ILE A 51 6.53 -10.94 -0.82
N THR A 52 7.10 -11.64 0.16
CA THR A 52 6.58 -11.70 1.53
C THR A 52 7.54 -10.99 2.48
N VAL A 53 7.05 -9.99 3.22
CA VAL A 53 7.80 -9.26 4.23
C VAL A 53 7.37 -9.74 5.62
N HIS A 54 8.31 -10.27 6.39
CA HIS A 54 8.06 -10.81 7.73
C HIS A 54 8.35 -9.76 8.80
N GLY A 55 7.33 -8.94 9.07
CA GLY A 55 7.34 -7.91 10.12
C GLY A 55 6.88 -6.55 9.62
N SER A 56 6.84 -5.58 10.53
CA SER A 56 6.41 -4.22 10.22
C SER A 56 7.47 -3.43 9.44
N VAL A 57 6.99 -2.58 8.54
CA VAL A 57 7.79 -1.73 7.64
C VAL A 57 7.47 -0.26 7.90
N GLY A 58 8.40 0.61 7.53
CA GLY A 58 8.23 2.05 7.65
C GLY A 58 7.66 2.68 6.38
N TYR A 59 8.20 3.83 6.00
CA TYR A 59 7.59 4.75 5.05
C TYR A 59 7.71 4.20 3.63
N TYR A 60 6.73 4.43 2.76
CA TYR A 60 6.79 4.16 1.32
C TYR A 60 7.04 2.69 0.92
N CYS A 61 6.78 1.72 1.82
CA CYS A 61 6.85 0.32 1.45
C CYS A 61 5.92 0.03 0.26
N ALA A 62 6.42 -0.74 -0.72
CA ALA A 62 5.69 -1.08 -1.93
C ALA A 62 5.24 0.10 -2.81
N GLY A 63 5.76 1.32 -2.56
CA GLY A 63 5.50 2.47 -3.42
C GLY A 63 5.98 2.22 -4.85
N MET A 64 5.32 2.82 -5.85
CA MET A 64 5.65 2.67 -7.27
C MET A 64 5.62 1.21 -7.79
N ASN A 65 5.01 0.28 -7.05
CA ASN A 65 4.86 -1.10 -7.51
C ASN A 65 4.05 -1.14 -8.82
N ARG A 66 4.45 -2.01 -9.75
CA ARG A 66 3.80 -2.17 -11.04
C ARG A 66 3.31 -3.59 -11.29
N GLN A 67 4.04 -4.62 -10.91
CA GLN A 67 3.70 -5.99 -11.30
C GLN A 67 3.70 -6.97 -10.14
N ALA A 68 4.34 -6.65 -9.02
CA ALA A 68 4.50 -7.59 -7.94
C ALA A 68 3.23 -7.72 -7.10
N LYS A 69 3.10 -8.89 -6.49
CA LYS A 69 2.27 -9.15 -5.33
C LYS A 69 3.13 -9.06 -4.08
N ILE A 70 2.87 -8.09 -3.23
CA ILE A 70 3.66 -7.83 -2.02
C ILE A 70 2.76 -8.04 -0.78
N VAL A 71 3.17 -8.93 0.12
CA VAL A 71 2.45 -9.20 1.37
C VAL A 71 3.32 -8.76 2.54
N VAL A 72 2.80 -7.85 3.38
CA VAL A 72 3.44 -7.41 4.61
C VAL A 72 2.76 -8.10 5.79
N ASN A 73 3.46 -9.05 6.41
CA ASN A 73 3.03 -9.74 7.64
C ASN A 73 3.31 -8.86 8.87
N GLY A 74 2.70 -7.67 8.89
CA GLY A 74 2.88 -6.65 9.91
C GLY A 74 2.13 -5.37 9.53
N SER A 75 2.44 -4.27 10.23
CA SER A 75 1.90 -2.94 9.93
C SER A 75 2.84 -2.17 8.99
N ALA A 76 2.30 -1.18 8.29
CA ALA A 76 3.06 -0.32 7.38
C ALA A 76 3.00 1.15 7.78
N GLY A 77 4.14 1.83 7.70
CA GLY A 77 4.25 3.27 7.92
C GLY A 77 3.60 4.12 6.82
N PRO A 78 3.76 5.44 6.89
CA PRO A 78 3.18 6.39 5.95
C PRO A 78 3.50 6.08 4.48
N GLY A 79 2.52 6.25 3.59
CA GLY A 79 2.72 6.15 2.13
C GLY A 79 2.88 4.72 1.60
N VAL A 80 2.38 3.70 2.31
CA VAL A 80 2.38 2.33 1.76
C VAL A 80 1.64 2.28 0.42
N ALA A 81 2.25 1.64 -0.58
CA ALA A 81 1.76 1.58 -1.95
C ALA A 81 1.49 2.96 -2.62
N GLU A 82 2.19 4.00 -2.17
CA GLU A 82 2.12 5.32 -2.81
C GLU A 82 2.56 5.25 -4.27
N ASN A 83 1.82 5.92 -5.15
CA ASN A 83 2.08 5.98 -6.60
C ASN A 83 2.17 4.58 -7.25
N MET A 84 1.45 3.60 -6.70
CA MET A 84 1.37 2.26 -7.28
C MET A 84 0.70 2.33 -8.66
N MET A 85 1.33 1.70 -9.66
CA MET A 85 0.88 1.70 -11.04
C MET A 85 -0.08 0.55 -11.34
N SER A 86 0.23 -0.63 -10.80
CA SER A 86 -0.57 -1.86 -10.89
C SER A 86 0.01 -2.92 -9.93
N GLY A 87 -0.47 -4.16 -9.99
CA GLY A 87 -0.06 -5.23 -9.07
C GLY A 87 -0.95 -5.32 -7.83
N GLU A 88 -0.45 -5.94 -6.77
CA GLU A 88 -1.19 -6.16 -5.53
C GLU A 88 -0.31 -5.93 -4.30
N VAL A 89 -0.83 -5.21 -3.29
CA VAL A 89 -0.18 -5.03 -1.98
C VAL A 89 -1.17 -5.40 -0.89
N ILE A 90 -0.76 -6.28 0.03
CA ILE A 90 -1.58 -6.70 1.17
C ILE A 90 -0.83 -6.40 2.46
N VAL A 91 -1.44 -5.59 3.34
CA VAL A 91 -0.94 -5.31 4.69
C VAL A 91 -1.80 -6.07 5.69
N LYS A 92 -1.19 -7.02 6.42
CA LYS A 92 -1.90 -7.84 7.41
C LYS A 92 -2.24 -7.08 8.70
N GLY A 93 -1.48 -6.04 9.02
CA GLY A 93 -1.74 -5.15 10.15
C GLY A 93 -2.42 -3.84 9.74
N ASP A 94 -2.09 -2.78 10.47
CA ASP A 94 -2.56 -1.43 10.20
C ASP A 94 -1.66 -0.71 9.19
N ALA A 95 -2.23 0.28 8.49
CA ALA A 95 -1.50 1.23 7.67
C ALA A 95 -1.57 2.65 8.27
N SER A 96 -0.45 3.34 8.27
CA SER A 96 -0.38 4.75 8.70
C SER A 96 -1.00 5.69 7.65
N GLN A 97 -0.69 6.98 7.72
CA GLN A 97 -1.25 7.98 6.82
C GLN A 97 -0.88 7.69 5.35
N TYR A 98 -1.70 8.20 4.43
CA TYR A 98 -1.38 8.25 2.99
C TYR A 98 -1.30 6.87 2.30
N ALA A 99 -1.91 5.83 2.88
CA ALA A 99 -1.96 4.52 2.24
C ALA A 99 -2.62 4.62 0.85
N GLY A 100 -1.93 4.12 -0.18
CA GLY A 100 -2.38 4.16 -1.58
C GLY A 100 -2.42 5.57 -2.19
N ALA A 101 -1.75 6.56 -1.59
CA ALA A 101 -1.73 7.94 -2.10
C ALA A 101 -1.28 7.98 -3.56
N THR A 102 -1.95 8.78 -4.39
CA THR A 102 -1.62 8.98 -5.81
C THR A 102 -1.58 7.72 -6.70
N GLY A 103 -2.05 6.56 -6.19
CA GLY A 103 -2.01 5.31 -6.93
C GLY A 103 -2.83 5.34 -8.22
N HIS A 104 -2.25 4.88 -9.31
CA HIS A 104 -2.82 4.87 -10.66
C HIS A 104 -3.60 3.59 -10.98
N GLY A 105 -3.31 2.49 -10.28
CA GLY A 105 -3.96 1.20 -10.54
C GLY A 105 -3.52 0.10 -9.57
N GLY A 106 -4.07 -1.09 -9.77
CA GLY A 106 -3.82 -2.25 -8.91
C GLY A 106 -4.74 -2.32 -7.69
N LEU A 107 -4.36 -3.17 -6.74
CA LEU A 107 -5.13 -3.44 -5.52
C LEU A 107 -4.24 -3.28 -4.28
N LEU A 108 -4.67 -2.43 -3.34
CA LEU A 108 -4.15 -2.37 -1.98
C LEU A 108 -5.20 -2.92 -1.01
N VAL A 109 -4.85 -3.94 -0.24
CA VAL A 109 -5.68 -4.49 0.84
C VAL A 109 -5.02 -4.22 2.19
N ILE A 110 -5.79 -3.71 3.14
CA ILE A 110 -5.37 -3.49 4.53
C ILE A 110 -6.33 -4.27 5.44
N GLU A 111 -5.82 -5.27 6.16
CA GLU A 111 -6.62 -6.13 7.04
C GLU A 111 -6.91 -5.49 8.41
N GLY A 112 -6.12 -4.49 8.80
CA GLY A 112 -6.37 -3.61 9.94
C GLY A 112 -7.06 -2.30 9.54
N ASN A 113 -6.68 -1.21 10.21
CA ASN A 113 -7.14 0.14 9.96
C ASN A 113 -6.18 0.91 9.07
N ALA A 114 -6.70 1.94 8.37
CA ALA A 114 -5.87 2.95 7.74
C ALA A 114 -6.02 4.28 8.49
N SER A 115 -4.93 5.00 8.69
CA SER A 115 -4.97 6.31 9.35
C SER A 115 -5.52 7.41 8.41
N SER A 116 -5.20 8.66 8.68
CA SER A 116 -5.71 9.79 7.89
C SER A 116 -5.26 9.76 6.43
N ARG A 117 -6.08 10.37 5.57
CA ARG A 117 -5.76 10.58 4.15
C ARG A 117 -5.48 9.28 3.39
N CYS A 118 -6.12 8.17 3.78
CA CYS A 118 -6.10 6.95 2.99
C CYS A 118 -6.68 7.23 1.59
N GLY A 119 -5.97 6.87 0.53
CA GLY A 119 -6.38 7.13 -0.85
C GLY A 119 -6.33 8.60 -1.28
N ILE A 120 -5.56 9.47 -0.59
CA ILE A 120 -5.40 10.87 -1.02
C ILE A 120 -4.88 10.96 -2.46
N SER A 121 -5.54 11.80 -3.27
CA SER A 121 -5.19 12.05 -4.66
C SER A 121 -5.10 10.80 -5.52
N MET A 122 -5.83 9.71 -5.18
CA MET A 122 -5.84 8.47 -5.95
C MET A 122 -6.30 8.69 -7.40
N LYS A 123 -5.71 7.97 -8.36
CA LYS A 123 -5.87 8.15 -9.82
C LYS A 123 -6.25 6.86 -10.55
N GLY A 124 -6.83 5.89 -9.84
CA GLY A 124 -7.28 4.62 -10.42
C GLY A 124 -7.02 3.38 -9.57
N ILE A 125 -6.24 3.47 -8.49
CA ILE A 125 -6.02 2.35 -7.56
C ILE A 125 -7.33 1.90 -6.89
N ASN A 126 -7.44 0.59 -6.61
CA ASN A 126 -8.47 0.04 -5.74
C ASN A 126 -7.89 -0.19 -4.34
N ILE A 127 -8.56 0.33 -3.32
CA ILE A 127 -8.15 0.20 -1.92
C ILE A 127 -9.28 -0.47 -1.15
N VAL A 128 -8.96 -1.53 -0.41
CA VAL A 128 -9.89 -2.23 0.50
C VAL A 128 -9.33 -2.18 1.91
N VAL A 129 -10.10 -1.63 2.84
CA VAL A 129 -9.77 -1.56 4.27
C VAL A 129 -10.78 -2.36 5.06
N ARG A 130 -10.31 -3.39 5.78
CA ARG A 130 -11.18 -4.23 6.62
C ARG A 130 -11.64 -3.50 7.89
N GLY A 131 -10.78 -2.67 8.47
CA GLY A 131 -11.09 -1.84 9.62
C GLY A 131 -11.64 -0.46 9.23
N ASN A 132 -11.25 0.54 10.01
CA ASN A 132 -11.66 1.93 9.88
C ASN A 132 -10.67 2.75 9.06
N ILE A 133 -11.12 3.88 8.52
CA ILE A 133 -10.28 4.90 7.90
C ILE A 133 -10.32 6.23 8.67
N GLY A 134 -9.18 6.92 8.73
CA GLY A 134 -9.05 8.20 9.42
C GLY A 134 -9.65 9.40 8.66
N HIS A 135 -9.49 10.58 9.25
CA HIS A 135 -9.96 11.85 8.66
C HIS A 135 -9.31 12.16 7.30
N MET A 136 -10.03 12.93 6.47
CA MET A 136 -9.60 13.39 5.14
C MET A 136 -9.21 12.26 4.19
N SER A 137 -9.71 11.05 4.42
CA SER A 137 -9.54 9.93 3.49
C SER A 137 -10.26 10.24 2.18
N ALA A 138 -9.65 9.81 1.07
CA ALA A 138 -10.04 10.16 -0.29
C ALA A 138 -10.05 11.68 -0.61
N PHE A 139 -9.27 12.49 0.13
CA PHE A 139 -9.08 13.90 -0.23
C PHE A 139 -8.49 14.02 -1.64
N MET A 140 -9.09 14.84 -2.51
CA MET A 140 -8.72 15.01 -3.92
C MET A 140 -8.71 13.70 -4.74
N ALA A 141 -9.46 12.67 -4.34
CA ALA A 141 -9.51 11.40 -5.06
C ALA A 141 -10.10 11.58 -6.47
N GLN A 142 -9.32 11.24 -7.50
CA GLN A 142 -9.66 11.50 -8.90
C GLN A 142 -10.39 10.30 -9.53
N ALA A 143 -9.85 9.09 -9.37
CA ALA A 143 -10.42 7.86 -9.93
C ALA A 143 -10.05 6.63 -9.08
N GLY A 144 -10.74 5.51 -9.31
CA GLY A 144 -10.55 4.25 -8.60
C GLY A 144 -11.65 3.99 -7.56
N ASN A 145 -11.44 3.00 -6.70
CA ASN A 145 -12.42 2.60 -5.69
C ASN A 145 -11.78 2.54 -4.29
N LEU A 146 -12.46 3.08 -3.28
CA LEU A 146 -12.12 2.88 -1.87
C LEU A 146 -13.28 2.14 -1.19
N VAL A 147 -13.02 0.94 -0.71
CA VAL A 147 -13.99 0.10 0.01
C VAL A 147 -13.57 -0.03 1.47
N VAL A 148 -14.47 0.29 2.39
CA VAL A 148 -14.21 0.28 3.83
C VAL A 148 -15.28 -0.53 4.55
N CYS A 149 -14.85 -1.57 5.25
CA CYS A 149 -15.74 -2.45 6.00
C CYS A 149 -16.10 -1.91 7.40
N GLY A 150 -15.33 -0.94 7.92
CA GLY A 150 -15.61 -0.21 9.16
C GLY A 150 -16.11 1.23 8.92
N ASP A 151 -15.76 2.11 9.85
CA ASP A 151 -16.16 3.52 9.88
C ASP A 151 -15.19 4.46 9.14
N ALA A 152 -15.70 5.62 8.74
CA ALA A 152 -14.92 6.72 8.17
C ALA A 152 -14.93 7.97 9.05
N GLY A 153 -13.74 8.55 9.24
CA GLY A 153 -13.54 9.80 10.00
C GLY A 153 -14.07 11.06 9.30
N ASP A 154 -13.65 12.21 9.82
CA ASP A 154 -14.09 13.53 9.33
C ASP A 154 -13.66 13.81 7.88
N ALA A 155 -14.45 14.58 7.14
CA ALA A 155 -14.15 15.10 5.80
C ALA A 155 -13.84 14.01 4.75
N LEU A 156 -14.63 12.93 4.75
CA LEU A 156 -14.51 11.87 3.75
C LEU A 156 -14.77 12.41 2.35
N GLY A 157 -13.85 12.13 1.42
CA GLY A 157 -14.02 12.47 0.00
C GLY A 157 -14.03 13.97 -0.29
N ASP A 158 -13.39 14.78 0.56
CA ASP A 158 -13.23 16.20 0.27
C ASP A 158 -12.52 16.41 -1.09
N SER A 159 -13.09 17.25 -1.93
CA SER A 159 -12.61 17.54 -3.28
C SER A 159 -12.52 16.29 -4.19
N ILE A 160 -13.41 15.31 -4.01
CA ILE A 160 -13.49 14.11 -4.86
C ILE A 160 -14.01 14.41 -6.27
N TYR A 161 -13.48 13.68 -7.26
CA TYR A 161 -13.92 13.72 -8.65
C TYR A 161 -14.70 12.46 -9.03
N GLU A 162 -14.10 11.50 -9.75
CA GLU A 162 -14.78 10.30 -10.26
C GLU A 162 -14.56 9.04 -9.40
N ALA A 163 -13.74 9.13 -8.34
CA ALA A 163 -13.50 8.02 -7.45
C ALA A 163 -14.78 7.58 -6.72
N ARG A 164 -14.93 6.27 -6.50
CA ARG A 164 -16.12 5.69 -5.85
C ARG A 164 -15.76 5.20 -4.45
N LEU A 165 -16.48 5.71 -3.45
CA LEU A 165 -16.26 5.36 -2.05
C LEU A 165 -17.42 4.51 -1.54
N PHE A 166 -17.11 3.36 -0.97
CA PHE A 166 -18.08 2.41 -0.40
C PHE A 166 -17.77 2.21 1.08
N ILE A 167 -18.62 2.73 1.95
CA ILE A 167 -18.46 2.62 3.40
C ILE A 167 -19.58 1.75 3.96
N ARG A 168 -19.22 0.68 4.67
CA ARG A 168 -20.19 -0.19 5.35
C ARG A 168 -20.64 0.39 6.69
N GLY A 169 -19.72 1.00 7.44
CA GLY A 169 -19.99 1.61 8.74
C GLY A 169 -20.57 3.02 8.63
N SER A 170 -20.33 3.80 9.67
CA SER A 170 -20.74 5.20 9.76
C SER A 170 -19.72 6.13 9.08
N VAL A 171 -20.22 7.24 8.52
CA VAL A 171 -19.39 8.34 8.01
C VAL A 171 -19.59 9.54 8.91
N LYS A 172 -18.51 10.02 9.54
CA LYS A 172 -18.62 11.12 10.52
C LYS A 172 -18.99 12.45 9.86
N SER A 173 -18.34 12.79 8.74
CA SER A 173 -18.72 13.92 7.90
C SER A 173 -18.17 13.75 6.48
N LEU A 174 -18.86 14.34 5.51
CA LEU A 174 -18.38 14.46 4.13
C LEU A 174 -17.49 15.70 3.99
N GLY A 175 -16.71 15.76 2.92
CA GLY A 175 -15.99 16.96 2.53
C GLY A 175 -16.91 18.18 2.33
N SER A 176 -16.38 19.36 2.63
CA SER A 176 -17.10 20.64 2.62
C SER A 176 -16.42 21.66 1.73
#